data_AF-A0AAW0GTA3-F1
#
_entry.id   AF-A0AAW0GTA3-F1
#
_cell.length_a   1.000
_cell.length_b   1.000
_cell.length_c   1.000
_cell.angle_alpha   90.00
_cell.angle_beta   90.00
_cell.angle_gamma   90.00
#
_symmetry.space_group_name_H-M   'P 1'
#
loop_
_entity.id
_entity.type
_entity.pdbx_description
1 polymer ?
#
loop_
_entity_poly.entity_id
_entity_poly.type
_entity_poly.pdbx_seq_one_letter_code
_entity_poly.pdbx_strand_id
1 'polypeptide(L)'
;MVHNRLGGLQVMPRNSDQWYYIKPLPRHAVCNVGDTLALFSGGILHSNIHRVMPPPGEQSKYPRYSIAYFCRPGNDVQLRALAPESAAIAKAIDGAPPGQFNPGSTAGEWTARRIRNLRLKSRAGWVASQGTEHVGVKDKAAI
;
A
#
# COMPACT_ATOMS: atom_id res chain seq x y z
N MET A 1 8.32 -0.60 6.29
CA MET A 1 8.57 -1.21 7.61
C MET A 1 8.30 -0.21 8.71
N VAL A 2 7.69 -0.62 9.83
CA VAL A 2 7.40 0.24 10.98
C VAL A 2 7.87 -0.43 12.27
N HIS A 3 8.57 0.32 13.11
CA HIS A 3 8.94 -0.09 14.47
C HIS A 3 8.17 0.78 15.47
N ASN A 4 7.47 0.16 16.42
CA ASN A 4 6.72 0.82 17.47
C ASN A 4 6.63 -0.06 18.72
N ARG A 5 6.56 0.57 19.90
CA ARG A 5 6.35 -0.13 21.18
C ARG A 5 4.89 -0.12 21.61
N LEU A 6 4.20 1.02 21.45
CA LEU A 6 2.77 1.15 21.70
C LEU A 6 1.96 0.79 20.45
N GLY A 7 0.70 0.37 20.65
CA GLY A 7 -0.22 -0.01 19.57
C GLY A 7 -0.64 1.14 18.66
N GLY A 8 -1.87 1.09 18.16
CA GLY A 8 -2.47 2.16 17.37
C GLY A 8 -2.39 1.98 15.85
N LEU A 9 -1.42 1.21 15.34
CA LEU A 9 -1.41 0.83 13.92
C LEU A 9 -2.61 -0.09 13.65
N GLN A 10 -3.41 0.27 12.65
CA GLN A 10 -4.51 -0.55 12.14
C GLN A 10 -4.31 -0.86 10.65
N VAL A 11 -4.75 -2.04 10.23
CA VAL A 11 -4.82 -2.46 8.83
C VAL A 11 -6.26 -2.80 8.48
N MET A 12 -6.66 -2.49 7.24
CA MET A 12 -7.89 -2.97 6.63
C MET A 12 -7.49 -3.96 5.52
N PRO A 13 -7.71 -5.28 5.72
CA PRO A 13 -7.43 -6.29 4.71
C PRO A 13 -8.21 -6.04 3.44
N ARG A 14 -7.69 -6.50 2.31
CA ARG A 14 -8.42 -6.50 1.04
C ARG A 14 -9.75 -7.25 1.18
N ASN A 15 -10.80 -6.70 0.57
CA ASN A 15 -12.18 -7.22 0.64
C ASN A 15 -12.80 -7.21 2.06
N SER A 16 -12.29 -6.36 2.94
CA SER A 16 -12.87 -6.10 4.25
C SER A 16 -13.15 -4.61 4.40
N ASP A 17 -14.21 -4.29 5.14
CA ASP A 17 -14.54 -2.96 5.66
C ASP A 17 -14.11 -2.81 7.14
N GLN A 18 -13.51 -3.85 7.71
CA GLN A 18 -13.14 -3.91 9.12
C GLN A 18 -11.67 -3.54 9.33
N TRP A 19 -11.43 -2.79 10.40
CA TRP A 19 -10.10 -2.37 10.83
C TRP A 19 -9.58 -3.26 11.95
N TYR A 20 -8.36 -3.76 11.79
CA TYR A 20 -7.70 -4.63 12.76
C TYR A 20 -6.48 -3.96 13.34
N TYR A 21 -6.36 -3.93 14.66
CA TYR A 21 -5.15 -3.47 15.32
C TYR A 21 -4.00 -4.46 15.12
N ILE A 22 -2.82 -3.94 14.78
CA ILE A 22 -1.58 -4.71 14.76
C ILE A 22 -0.94 -4.60 16.13
N LYS A 23 -0.87 -5.74 16.84
CA LYS A 23 -0.18 -5.85 18.13
C LYS A 23 1.33 -5.69 17.90
N PRO A 24 1.99 -4.68 18.48
CA PRO A 24 3.44 -4.58 18.43
C PRO A 24 4.06 -5.72 19.23
N LEU A 25 5.08 -6.37 18.66
CA LEU A 25 5.86 -7.40 19.35
C LEU A 25 7.26 -6.84 19.66
N PRO A 26 7.77 -7.02 20.90
CA PRO A 26 9.13 -6.59 21.23
C PRO A 26 10.16 -7.17 20.25
N ARG A 27 11.11 -6.35 19.81
CA ARG A 27 12.18 -6.75 18.87
C ARG A 27 11.69 -7.19 17.47
N HIS A 28 10.47 -6.83 17.09
CA HIS A 28 9.94 -7.10 15.76
C HIS A 28 9.67 -5.81 14.99
N ALA A 29 9.75 -5.91 13.67
CA ALA A 29 9.31 -4.89 12.73
C ALA A 29 7.97 -5.32 12.12
N VAL A 30 7.07 -4.37 11.92
CA VAL A 30 5.91 -4.57 11.05
C VAL A 30 6.34 -4.29 9.61
N CYS A 31 6.29 -5.31 8.77
CA CYS A 31 6.59 -5.20 7.34
C CYS A 31 5.28 -5.14 6.55
N ASN A 32 5.14 -4.13 5.69
CA ASN A 32 4.02 -3.99 4.76
C ASN A 32 4.54 -3.90 3.33
N VAL A 33 3.69 -4.29 2.39
CA VAL A 33 3.91 -4.18 0.95
C VAL A 33 3.41 -2.81 0.50
N GLY A 34 4.21 -2.11 -0.29
CA GLY A 34 3.81 -0.88 -0.97
C GLY A 34 3.32 -1.14 -2.39
N ASP A 35 2.69 -0.15 -3.00
CA ASP A 35 2.03 -0.28 -4.30
C ASP A 35 2.98 -0.70 -5.44
N THR A 36 4.24 -0.24 -5.42
CA THR A 36 5.24 -0.65 -6.44
C THR A 36 5.57 -2.14 -6.36
N LEU A 37 5.67 -2.70 -5.16
CA LEU A 37 5.92 -4.15 -4.99
C LEU A 37 4.66 -4.97 -5.32
N ALA A 38 3.47 -4.47 -4.99
CA ALA A 38 2.21 -5.08 -5.42
C ALA A 38 2.13 -5.16 -6.96
N LEU A 39 2.50 -4.08 -7.65
CA LEU A 39 2.58 -4.00 -9.11
C LEU A 39 3.61 -4.98 -9.69
N PHE A 40 4.83 -4.98 -9.16
CA PHE A 40 5.89 -5.92 -9.59
C PHE A 40 5.46 -7.38 -9.45
N SER A 41 4.71 -7.71 -8.39
CA SER A 41 4.21 -9.05 -8.15
C SER A 41 3.02 -9.46 -9.02
N GLY A 42 2.55 -8.60 -9.94
CA GLY A 42 1.34 -8.88 -10.72
C GLY A 42 0.08 -8.99 -9.85
N GLY A 43 0.04 -8.31 -8.71
CA GLY A 43 -1.08 -8.35 -7.76
C GLY A 43 -1.12 -9.55 -6.81
N ILE A 44 -0.11 -10.44 -6.82
CA ILE A 44 0.00 -11.53 -5.84
C ILE A 44 0.18 -10.97 -4.42
N LEU A 45 1.05 -9.96 -4.28
CA LEU A 45 1.27 -9.24 -3.03
C LEU A 45 0.35 -8.02 -2.97
N HIS A 46 -0.17 -7.73 -1.78
CA HIS A 46 -1.20 -6.72 -1.59
C HIS A 46 -0.71 -5.54 -0.76
N SER A 47 -0.85 -4.34 -1.30
CA SER A 47 -0.69 -3.09 -0.58
C SER A 47 -1.99 -2.76 0.16
N ASN A 48 -2.08 -3.19 1.42
CA ASN A 48 -3.27 -2.98 2.25
C ASN A 48 -3.33 -1.56 2.83
N ILE A 49 -4.55 -1.03 2.94
CA ILE A 49 -4.80 0.26 3.58
C ILE A 49 -4.48 0.11 5.08
N HIS A 50 -3.76 1.09 5.62
CA HIS A 50 -3.42 1.15 7.03
C HIS A 50 -3.52 2.58 7.56
N ARG A 51 -3.81 2.72 8.84
CA ARG A 51 -3.91 4.01 9.54
C ARG A 51 -3.35 3.91 10.95
N VAL A 52 -3.18 5.04 11.60
CA VAL A 52 -2.81 5.11 13.02
C VAL A 52 -3.97 5.74 13.78
N MET A 53 -4.49 5.01 14.78
CA MET A 53 -5.48 5.47 15.75
C MET A 53 -4.85 5.47 17.15
N PRO A 54 -5.47 6.12 18.16
CA PRO A 54 -5.04 5.96 19.54
C PRO A 54 -4.92 4.47 19.92
N PRO A 55 -3.84 4.05 20.60
CA PRO A 55 -3.71 2.65 21.01
C PRO A 55 -4.80 2.29 22.03
N PRO A 56 -5.27 1.03 22.05
CA PRO A 56 -6.35 0.63 22.95
C PRO A 56 -5.93 0.65 24.42
N GLY A 57 -6.88 0.97 25.30
CA GLY A 57 -6.73 0.91 26.76
C GLY A 57 -5.70 1.89 27.32
N GLU A 58 -5.01 1.47 28.38
CA GLU A 58 -4.05 2.29 29.15
C GLU A 58 -2.88 2.81 28.33
N GLN A 59 -2.55 2.16 27.21
CA GLN A 59 -1.48 2.62 26.31
C GLN A 59 -1.77 4.00 25.71
N SER A 60 -3.04 4.39 25.60
CA SER A 60 -3.47 5.69 25.04
C SER A 60 -2.96 6.90 25.84
N LYS A 61 -2.58 6.69 27.10
CA LYS A 61 -2.10 7.73 28.02
C LYS A 61 -0.63 8.11 27.79
N TYR A 62 0.10 7.33 27.00
CA TYR A 62 1.53 7.49 26.81
C TYR A 62 1.87 8.01 25.40
N PRO A 63 2.94 8.80 25.25
CA PRO A 63 3.40 9.25 23.93
C PRO A 63 3.83 8.06 23.06
N ARG A 64 3.37 8.05 21.81
CA ARG A 64 3.68 7.02 20.82
C ARG A 64 4.76 7.51 19.85
N TYR A 65 5.90 6.83 19.85
CA TYR A 65 6.95 7.00 18.85
C TYR A 65 6.95 5.83 17.87
N SER A 66 7.19 6.14 16.59
CA SER A 66 7.38 5.12 15.57
C SER A 66 8.37 5.55 14.52
N ILE A 67 9.19 4.61 14.03
CA ILE A 67 10.09 4.82 12.90
C ILE A 67 9.53 4.06 11.71
N ALA A 68 9.25 4.77 10.62
CA ALA A 68 8.87 4.20 9.34
C ALA A 68 10.07 4.22 8.38
N TYR A 69 10.47 3.05 7.89
CA TYR A 69 11.49 2.91 6.86
C TYR A 69 10.83 2.48 5.54
N PHE A 70 11.05 3.29 4.50
CA PHE A 70 10.49 3.08 3.17
C PHE A 70 11.58 2.61 2.22
N CYS A 71 11.45 1.37 1.74
CA CYS A 71 12.24 0.86 0.64
C CYS A 71 11.48 1.07 -0.66
N ARG A 72 12.13 1.62 -1.68
CA ARG A 72 11.53 1.88 -3.00
C ARG A 72 12.47 1.41 -4.12
N PRO A 73 11.94 1.10 -5.31
CA PRO A 73 12.78 0.88 -6.49
C PRO A 73 13.61 2.14 -6.80
N GLY A 74 14.73 1.95 -7.51
CA GLY A 74 15.49 3.07 -8.08
C GLY A 74 14.61 3.92 -9.00
N ASN A 75 14.89 5.22 -9.09
CA ASN A 75 14.02 6.16 -9.80
C ASN A 75 13.88 5.86 -11.29
N ASP A 76 14.91 5.28 -11.90
CA ASP A 76 15.03 4.90 -13.30
C ASP A 76 14.39 3.54 -13.63
N VAL A 77 14.02 2.76 -12.61
CA VAL A 77 13.40 1.45 -12.80
C VAL A 77 12.03 1.60 -13.45
N GLN A 78 11.82 0.93 -14.58
CA GLN A 78 10.51 0.87 -15.23
C GLN A 78 9.51 0.06 -14.38
N LEU A 79 8.36 0.67 -14.09
CA LEU A 79 7.30 -0.04 -13.37
C LEU A 79 6.52 -0.95 -14.31
N ARG A 80 6.74 -2.26 -14.17
CA ARG A 80 5.96 -3.32 -14.82
C ARG A 80 5.94 -4.58 -13.97
N ALA A 81 4.93 -5.43 -14.13
CA ALA A 81 4.97 -6.79 -13.57
C ALA A 81 6.25 -7.52 -13.99
N LEU A 82 6.84 -8.24 -13.04
CA LEU A 82 8.06 -9.04 -13.23
C LEU A 82 7.73 -10.44 -13.78
N ALA A 83 6.90 -10.49 -14.82
CA ALA A 83 6.46 -11.74 -15.44
C ALA A 83 7.61 -12.53 -16.10
N PRO A 84 8.55 -11.90 -16.84
CA PRO A 84 9.74 -12.61 -17.34
C PRO A 84 10.57 -13.29 -16.25
N GLU A 85 10.54 -12.75 -15.03
CA GLU A 85 11.37 -13.18 -13.91
C GLU A 85 10.66 -14.24 -13.02
N SER A 86 9.36 -14.49 -13.21
CA SER A 86 8.61 -15.45 -12.40
C SER A 86 7.38 -16.00 -13.13
N ALA A 87 7.33 -17.32 -13.28
CA ALA A 87 6.17 -18.03 -13.84
C ALA A 87 4.88 -17.79 -13.01
N ALA A 88 5.00 -17.62 -11.70
CA ALA A 88 3.85 -17.31 -10.85
C ALA A 88 3.30 -15.91 -11.17
N ILE A 89 4.17 -14.92 -11.41
CA ILE A 89 3.77 -13.57 -11.80
C ILE A 89 3.20 -13.57 -13.22
N ALA A 90 3.82 -14.28 -14.16
CA ALA A 90 3.32 -14.44 -15.52
C ALA A 90 1.90 -15.03 -15.53
N LYS A 91 1.65 -16.06 -14.72
CA LYS A 91 0.32 -16.64 -14.53
C LYS A 91 -0.66 -15.67 -13.86
N ALA A 92 -0.21 -14.90 -12.87
CA ALA A 92 -1.08 -13.97 -12.14
C ALA A 92 -1.60 -12.81 -13.01
N ILE A 93 -0.83 -12.42 -14.03
CA ILE A 93 -1.24 -11.38 -14.98
C ILE A 93 -1.93 -11.93 -16.24
N ASP A 94 -2.07 -13.25 -16.36
CA ASP A 94 -2.76 -13.87 -17.48
C ASP A 94 -4.25 -13.47 -17.48
N GLY A 95 -4.71 -12.91 -18.59
CA GLY A 95 -6.05 -12.32 -18.70
C GLY A 95 -6.27 -11.00 -17.95
N ALA A 96 -5.23 -10.39 -17.36
CA ALA A 96 -5.34 -9.06 -16.76
C ALA A 96 -5.58 -7.99 -17.84
N PRO A 97 -6.45 -6.99 -17.60
CA PRO A 97 -6.63 -5.85 -18.49
C PRO A 97 -5.31 -5.22 -18.97
N PRO A 98 -5.22 -4.84 -20.26
CA PRO A 98 -4.04 -4.18 -20.79
C PRO A 98 -3.64 -2.96 -19.95
N GLY A 99 -2.35 -2.86 -19.63
CA GLY A 99 -1.80 -1.74 -18.85
C GLY A 99 -2.03 -1.79 -17.34
N GLN A 100 -2.82 -2.74 -16.80
CA GLN A 100 -3.09 -2.81 -15.35
C GLN A 100 -1.81 -2.86 -14.50
N PHE A 101 -0.84 -3.69 -14.91
CA PHE A 101 0.45 -3.83 -14.23
C PHE A 101 1.60 -3.22 -15.02
N ASN A 102 1.31 -2.26 -15.91
CA ASN A 102 2.32 -1.52 -16.67
C ASN A 102 1.84 -0.06 -16.85
N PRO A 103 2.09 0.83 -15.88
CA PRO A 103 1.71 2.24 -15.96
C PRO A 103 2.50 3.05 -17.00
N GLY A 104 3.42 2.43 -17.76
CA GLY A 104 4.19 3.11 -18.81
C GLY A 104 5.10 4.22 -18.28
N SER A 105 5.55 4.13 -17.03
CA SER A 105 6.41 5.13 -16.38
C SER A 105 7.43 4.48 -15.45
N THR A 106 8.48 5.23 -15.17
CA THR A 106 9.50 4.85 -14.19
C THR A 106 8.98 5.01 -12.75
N ALA A 107 9.64 4.35 -11.80
CA ALA A 107 9.29 4.46 -10.38
C ALA A 107 9.44 5.89 -9.87
N GLY A 108 10.41 6.64 -10.38
CA GLY A 108 10.64 8.04 -10.05
C GLY A 108 9.49 8.94 -10.51
N GLU A 109 9.10 8.85 -11.79
CA GLU A 109 7.98 9.61 -12.36
C GLU A 109 6.66 9.28 -11.66
N TRP A 110 6.41 8.00 -11.44
CA TRP A 110 5.21 7.52 -10.76
C TRP A 110 5.14 8.06 -9.32
N THR A 111 6.25 8.04 -8.59
CA THR A 111 6.33 8.56 -7.22
C THR A 111 6.16 10.07 -7.18
N ALA A 112 6.81 10.81 -8.10
CA ALA A 112 6.68 12.26 -8.19
C ALA A 112 5.22 12.68 -8.47
N ARG A 113 4.54 11.95 -9.37
CA ARG A 113 3.10 12.14 -9.64
C ARG A 113 2.26 11.96 -8.38
N ARG A 114 2.53 10.91 -7.58
CA ARG A 114 1.77 10.67 -6.34
C ARG A 114 2.02 11.70 -5.26
N ILE A 115 3.27 12.11 -5.05
CA ILE A 115 3.59 13.18 -4.09
C ILE A 115 2.91 14.48 -4.49
N ARG A 116 2.88 14.81 -5.79
CA ARG A 116 2.14 15.97 -6.31
C ARG A 116 0.65 15.87 -6.02
N ASN A 117 0.04 14.72 -6.32
CA ASN A 117 -1.40 14.50 -6.10
C ASN A 117 -1.78 14.57 -4.61
N LEU A 118 -0.95 14.04 -3.72
CA LEU A 118 -1.12 14.14 -2.26
C LEU A 118 -1.12 15.59 -1.78
N ARG A 119 -0.23 16.42 -2.32
CA ARG A 119 -0.12 17.85 -1.96
C ARG A 119 -1.28 18.68 -2.47
N LEU A 120 -1.79 18.36 -3.67
CA LEU A 120 -2.88 19.11 -4.29
C LEU A 120 -4.25 18.77 -3.70
N LYS A 121 -4.46 17.51 -3.29
CA LYS A 121 -5.75 17.03 -2.78
C LYS A 121 -5.75 16.97 -1.26
N SER A 122 -5.72 18.14 -0.62
CA SER A 122 -5.95 18.22 0.82
C SER A 122 -7.41 17.87 1.16
N ARG A 123 -7.61 17.01 2.18
CA ARG A 123 -8.87 16.68 2.90
C ARG A 123 -9.88 15.67 2.34
N ALA A 124 -9.77 15.15 1.11
CA ALA A 124 -10.80 14.23 0.56
C ALA A 124 -10.54 12.70 0.78
N GLY A 125 -9.64 12.33 1.70
CA GLY A 125 -9.37 10.91 2.04
C GLY A 125 -8.43 10.18 1.06
N TRP A 126 -8.14 8.89 1.31
CA TRP A 126 -7.16 8.11 0.53
C TRP A 126 -7.60 7.89 -0.93
N VAL A 127 -8.91 7.78 -1.17
CA VAL A 127 -9.51 7.67 -2.52
C VAL A 127 -9.09 8.86 -3.40
N ALA A 128 -9.12 10.06 -2.84
CA ALA A 128 -8.71 11.27 -3.55
C ALA A 128 -7.20 11.30 -3.81
N SER A 129 -6.38 10.77 -2.89
CA SER A 129 -4.92 10.69 -3.03
C SER A 129 -4.44 9.77 -4.16
N GLN A 130 -5.37 9.05 -4.79
CA GLN A 130 -5.14 8.11 -5.89
C GLN A 130 -4.23 6.95 -5.47
N GLY A 131 -4.44 6.34 -4.29
CA GLY A 131 -3.83 5.03 -4.15
C GLY A 131 -4.17 4.06 -3.05
N THR A 132 -3.62 2.85 -3.26
CA THR A 132 -4.28 1.54 -3.39
C THR A 132 -4.96 1.32 -4.75
N GLU A 133 -4.39 1.91 -5.81
CA GLU A 133 -5.00 2.09 -7.12
C GLU A 133 -5.24 0.78 -7.90
N HIS A 134 -6.46 0.29 -8.07
CA HIS A 134 -7.76 0.76 -7.56
C HIS A 134 -8.60 -0.46 -7.19
N VAL A 135 -8.87 -0.64 -5.90
CA VAL A 135 -9.32 -1.90 -5.29
C VAL A 135 -10.61 -2.46 -5.93
N GLY A 136 -10.43 -3.41 -6.86
CA GLY A 136 -11.46 -4.29 -7.45
C GLY A 136 -12.19 -3.68 -8.65
N VAL A 137 -12.06 -4.28 -9.84
CA VAL A 137 -12.99 -4.05 -10.96
C VAL A 137 -14.39 -4.43 -10.50
N LYS A 138 -15.13 -3.44 -10.00
CA LYS A 138 -16.57 -3.22 -10.09
C LYS A 138 -16.86 -1.84 -9.49
N ASP A 139 -16.86 -0.84 -10.35
CA ASP A 139 -17.84 0.24 -10.25
C ASP A 139 -19.21 -0.43 -10.37
N LYS A 140 -19.85 -0.75 -9.24
CA LYS A 140 -21.31 -0.84 -9.24
C LYS A 140 -21.81 0.60 -9.16
N ALA A 141 -22.12 1.12 -10.34
CA ALA A 141 -23.09 2.18 -10.50
C ALA A 141 -24.28 1.96 -9.55
N ALA A 142 -24.73 3.05 -8.93
CA ALA A 142 -26.06 3.27 -8.40
C ALA A 142 -26.68 2.16 -7.54
N ILE A 143 -26.83 2.42 -6.24
CA ILE A 143 -28.13 2.38 -5.56
C ILE A 143 -28.19 3.58 -4.61
#